data_AF-A0A177E5N6-F1
#
_entry.id   AF-A0A177E5N6-F1
#
_cell.length_a   1.000
_cell.length_b   1.000
_cell.length_c   1.000
_cell.angle_alpha   90.00
_cell.angle_beta   90.00
_cell.angle_gamma   90.00
#
_symmetry.space_group_name_H-M   'P 1'
#
loop_
_entity.id
_entity.type
_entity.pdbx_description
1 polymer ?
#
loop_
_entity_poly.entity_id
_entity_poly.type
_entity_poly.pdbx_seq_one_letter_code
_entity_poly.pdbx_strand_id
1 'polypeptide(L)'
;MIKLFERKKRGEEEREALSGMLKDEKARLEWIRLKKLRKKEDGKEIWRFLLNFKDGWEIGKSIVEEDFDKLLFWVEENVLFYNPVEGTVRHQSRLLWHTIRKVV
;
A
#
# COMPACT_ATOMS: atom_id res chain seq x y z
N MET A 1 -1.52 17.02 -1.85
CA MET A 1 -0.12 16.58 -1.64
C MET A 1 0.73 16.63 -2.92
N ILE A 2 0.21 16.30 -4.10
CA ILE A 2 0.95 16.30 -5.38
C ILE A 2 1.67 17.65 -5.67
N LYS A 3 0.95 18.78 -5.56
CA LYS A 3 1.50 20.13 -5.82
C LYS A 3 2.71 20.53 -4.97
N LEU A 4 2.83 19.99 -3.75
CA LEU A 4 3.90 20.35 -2.80
C LEU A 4 5.19 19.57 -3.08
N PHE A 5 5.05 18.35 -3.60
CA PHE A 5 6.17 17.49 -3.99
C PHE A 5 6.72 17.87 -5.37
N GLU A 6 5.85 18.16 -6.34
CA GLU A 6 6.21 18.68 -7.67
C GLU A 6 7.03 19.97 -7.60
N ARG A 7 6.68 20.88 -6.67
CA ARG A 7 7.46 22.12 -6.43
C ARG A 7 8.86 21.87 -5.88
N LYS A 8 9.05 20.81 -5.08
CA LYS A 8 10.35 20.46 -4.47
C LYS A 8 11.33 19.82 -5.47
N LYS A 9 10.81 19.22 -6.55
CA LYS A 9 11.59 18.48 -7.57
C LYS A 9 11.72 19.21 -8.91
N ARG A 10 11.65 20.55 -8.91
CA ARG A 10 11.98 21.34 -10.12
C ARG A 10 13.45 21.08 -10.50
N GLY A 11 13.67 20.32 -11.57
CA GLY A 11 15.01 20.01 -12.12
C GLY A 11 15.35 18.53 -12.23
N GLU A 12 14.53 17.62 -11.68
CA GLU A 12 14.69 16.17 -11.93
C GLU A 12 13.98 15.75 -13.22
N GLU A 13 14.56 14.84 -14.00
CA GLU A 13 13.84 14.18 -15.08
C GLU A 13 12.67 13.36 -14.48
N GLU A 14 11.52 13.32 -15.17
CA GLU A 14 10.30 12.63 -14.68
C GLU A 14 10.56 11.19 -14.24
N ARG A 15 11.49 10.50 -14.90
CA ARG A 15 11.91 9.13 -14.56
C ARG A 15 12.61 9.04 -13.21
N GLU A 16 13.49 9.99 -12.91
CA GLU A 16 14.22 10.02 -11.64
C GLU A 16 13.28 10.40 -10.50
N ALA A 17 12.38 11.34 -10.76
CA ALA A 17 11.32 11.71 -9.82
C ALA A 17 10.46 10.50 -9.44
N LEU A 18 9.98 9.75 -10.44
CA LEU A 18 9.18 8.55 -10.26
C LEU A 18 9.95 7.43 -9.53
N SER A 19 11.22 7.23 -9.87
CA SER A 19 12.10 6.26 -9.20
C SER A 19 12.25 6.59 -7.70
N GLY A 20 12.43 7.87 -7.38
CA GLY A 20 12.46 8.36 -6.00
C GLY A 20 11.16 8.08 -5.25
N MET A 21 10.01 8.33 -5.87
CA MET A 21 8.69 8.06 -5.26
C MET A 21 8.47 6.57 -4.99
N LEU A 22 8.90 5.69 -5.91
CA LEU A 22 8.82 4.23 -5.69
C LEU A 22 9.74 3.76 -4.56
N LYS A 23 10.94 4.34 -4.41
CA LYS A 23 11.82 4.05 -3.28
C LYS A 23 11.20 4.48 -1.95
N ASP A 24 10.53 5.62 -1.92
CA ASP A 24 9.85 6.14 -0.73
C ASP A 24 8.72 5.20 -0.28
N GLU A 25 7.84 4.77 -1.20
CA GLU A 25 6.77 3.83 -0.87
C GLU A 25 7.31 2.46 -0.42
N LYS A 26 8.42 1.99 -1.01
CA LYS A 26 9.09 0.77 -0.55
C LYS A 26 9.61 0.91 0.89
N ALA A 27 10.28 2.02 1.19
CA ALA A 27 10.81 2.30 2.52
C ALA A 27 9.68 2.40 3.56
N ARG A 28 8.53 2.97 3.17
CA ARG A 28 7.34 3.02 4.01
C ARG A 28 6.75 1.64 4.32
N LEU A 29 6.65 0.75 3.34
CA LEU A 29 6.22 -0.64 3.58
C LEU A 29 7.20 -1.38 4.50
N GLU A 30 8.51 -1.16 4.32
CA GLU A 30 9.54 -1.74 5.18
C GLU A 30 9.46 -1.22 6.62
N TRP A 31 9.19 0.08 6.80
CA TRP A 31 8.91 0.67 8.11
C TRP A 31 7.72 0.00 8.81
N ILE A 32 6.61 -0.21 8.09
CA ILE A 32 5.44 -0.92 8.61
C ILE A 32 5.81 -2.35 9.05
N ARG A 33 6.64 -3.05 8.25
CA ARG A 33 7.15 -4.39 8.58
C ARG A 33 7.93 -4.38 9.90
N LEU A 34 8.86 -3.45 10.06
CA LEU A 34 9.68 -3.31 11.27
C LEU A 34 8.83 -2.95 12.49
N LYS A 35 7.85 -2.05 12.34
CA LYS A 35 6.90 -1.67 13.40
C LYS A 35 6.14 -2.88 13.94
N LYS A 36 5.72 -3.81 13.06
CA LYS A 36 5.04 -5.06 13.45
C LYS A 36 5.96 -6.07 14.11
N LEU A 37 7.18 -6.27 13.57
CA LEU A 37 8.19 -7.14 14.18
C LEU A 37 8.51 -6.71 15.62
N ARG A 38 8.61 -5.40 15.88
CA ARG A 38 8.83 -4.86 17.24
C ARG A 38 7.70 -5.22 18.21
N LYS A 39 6.46 -5.33 17.74
CA LYS A 39 5.29 -5.69 18.55
C LYS A 39 5.15 -7.20 18.82
N LYS A 40 6.06 -8.04 18.30
CA LYS A 40 5.98 -9.52 18.34
C LYS A 40 4.66 -10.08 17.77
N GLU A 41 4.00 -9.34 16.90
CA GLU A 41 2.84 -9.83 16.16
C GLU A 41 3.34 -10.68 14.97
N ASP A 42 2.64 -11.78 14.65
CA ASP A 42 3.00 -12.62 13.50
C ASP A 42 2.71 -11.86 12.19
N GLY A 43 3.70 -11.09 11.74
CA GLY A 43 3.58 -10.24 10.57
C GLY A 43 3.32 -11.03 9.29
N LYS A 44 3.60 -12.34 9.23
CA LYS A 44 3.46 -13.12 7.99
C LYS A 44 2.04 -13.12 7.46
N GLU A 45 1.03 -13.22 8.33
CA GLU A 45 -0.36 -13.25 7.89
C GLU A 45 -0.84 -11.90 7.34
N ILE A 46 -0.38 -10.80 7.93
CA ILE A 46 -0.76 -9.46 7.48
C ILE A 46 -0.20 -9.16 6.09
N TRP A 47 1.00 -9.67 5.78
CA TRP A 47 1.60 -9.57 4.45
C TRP A 47 0.93 -10.51 3.44
N ARG A 48 0.55 -11.73 3.85
CA ARG A 48 -0.22 -12.64 2.98
C ARG A 48 -1.54 -12.03 2.54
N PHE A 49 -2.19 -11.24 3.40
CA PHE A 49 -3.42 -10.54 3.03
C PHE A 49 -3.22 -9.62 1.80
N LEU A 50 -2.07 -8.97 1.65
CA LEU A 50 -1.79 -8.14 0.48
C LEU A 50 -1.65 -8.94 -0.83
N LEU A 51 -1.36 -10.25 -0.77
CA LEU A 51 -1.31 -11.10 -1.97
C LEU A 51 -2.66 -11.17 -2.69
N ASN A 52 -3.76 -11.10 -1.93
CA ASN A 52 -5.10 -11.08 -2.50
C ASN A 52 -5.28 -9.89 -3.46
N PHE A 53 -4.54 -8.81 -3.26
CA PHE A 53 -4.61 -7.58 -4.04
C PHE A 53 -3.51 -7.46 -5.11
N LYS A 54 -2.67 -8.48 -5.30
CA LYS A 54 -1.52 -8.39 -6.23
C LYS A 54 -1.97 -8.22 -7.69
N ASP A 55 -2.97 -8.99 -8.11
CA ASP A 55 -3.36 -9.13 -9.53
C ASP A 55 -4.52 -8.21 -9.93
N GLY A 56 -5.36 -7.81 -8.96
CA GLY A 56 -6.51 -6.92 -9.17
C GLY A 56 -6.23 -5.50 -8.70
N TRP A 57 -6.52 -4.50 -9.52
CA TRP A 57 -6.50 -3.09 -9.08
C TRP A 57 -7.55 -2.80 -8.01
N GLU A 58 -8.72 -3.42 -8.16
CA GLU A 58 -9.90 -3.26 -7.31
C GLU A 58 -10.59 -4.61 -7.13
N ILE A 59 -10.97 -4.93 -5.89
CA ILE A 59 -11.47 -6.24 -5.48
C ILE A 59 -12.75 -6.05 -4.67
N GLY A 60 -13.74 -6.90 -4.92
CA GLY A 60 -15.01 -6.88 -4.18
C GLY A 60 -14.87 -7.31 -2.72
N LYS A 61 -15.75 -6.78 -1.86
CA LYS A 61 -15.80 -7.03 -0.41
C LYS A 61 -15.93 -8.51 -0.02
N SER A 62 -16.44 -9.37 -0.91
CA SER A 62 -16.66 -10.79 -0.64
C SER A 62 -15.39 -11.56 -0.25
N ILE A 63 -14.20 -11.06 -0.60
CA ILE A 63 -12.91 -11.65 -0.22
C ILE A 63 -12.48 -11.25 1.20
N VAL A 64 -13.14 -10.27 1.84
CA VAL A 64 -12.58 -9.50 2.95
C VAL A 64 -13.38 -9.60 4.26
N GLU A 65 -14.49 -10.33 4.29
CA GLU A 65 -15.31 -10.44 5.50
C GLU A 65 -14.66 -11.30 6.59
N GLU A 66 -13.82 -12.28 6.23
CA GLU A 66 -13.11 -13.13 7.21
C GLU A 66 -11.87 -12.45 7.82
N ASP A 67 -11.27 -11.49 7.11
CA ASP A 67 -9.99 -10.84 7.47
C ASP A 67 -10.15 -9.32 7.68
N PHE A 68 -11.29 -8.89 8.22
CA PHE A 68 -11.62 -7.46 8.37
C PHE A 68 -10.58 -6.69 9.19
N ASP A 69 -10.02 -7.27 10.26
CA ASP A 69 -8.99 -6.62 11.07
C ASP A 69 -7.70 -6.36 10.27
N LYS A 70 -7.36 -7.26 9.35
CA LYS A 70 -6.19 -7.09 8.44
C LYS A 70 -6.49 -6.00 7.42
N LEU A 71 -7.70 -5.95 6.86
CA LEU A 71 -8.12 -4.85 5.99
C LEU A 71 -8.03 -3.51 6.73
N LEU A 72 -8.63 -3.42 7.91
CA LEU A 72 -8.66 -2.20 8.71
C LEU A 72 -7.25 -1.70 8.98
N PHE A 73 -6.34 -2.59 9.38
CA PHE A 73 -4.94 -2.26 9.55
C PHE A 73 -4.31 -1.64 8.30
N TRP A 74 -4.50 -2.24 7.12
CA TRP A 74 -3.93 -1.71 5.87
C TRP A 74 -4.59 -0.41 5.41
N VAL A 75 -5.85 -0.16 5.78
CA VAL A 75 -6.53 1.12 5.56
C VAL A 75 -5.97 2.19 6.50
N GLU A 76 -5.79 1.89 7.79
CA GLU A 76 -5.19 2.80 8.77
C GLU A 76 -3.74 3.18 8.43
N GLU A 77 -2.95 2.20 8.00
CA GLU A 77 -1.58 2.45 7.51
C GLU A 77 -1.56 3.11 6.11
N ASN A 78 -2.73 3.47 5.55
CA ASN A 78 -2.91 4.17 4.27
C ASN A 78 -2.27 3.42 3.07
N VAL A 79 -2.37 2.09 3.05
CA VAL A 79 -1.90 1.23 1.95
C VAL A 79 -3.06 0.84 1.05
N LEU A 80 -4.19 0.47 1.66
CA LEU A 80 -5.44 0.15 0.97
C LEU A 80 -6.48 1.24 1.20
N PHE A 81 -7.44 1.29 0.29
CA PHE A 81 -8.63 2.13 0.34
C PHE A 81 -9.86 1.24 0.28
N TYR A 82 -10.73 1.37 1.26
CA TYR A 82 -12.04 0.72 1.24
C TYR A 82 -13.10 1.73 0.78
N ASN A 83 -13.82 1.39 -0.28
CA ASN A 83 -15.02 2.10 -0.73
C ASN A 83 -16.26 1.46 -0.06
N PRO A 84 -16.88 2.11 0.94
CA PRO A 84 -18.05 1.56 1.61
C PRO A 84 -19.31 1.61 0.75
N VAL A 85 -19.36 2.46 -0.28
CA VAL A 85 -20.54 2.61 -1.15
C VAL A 85 -20.64 1.44 -2.12
N GLU A 86 -19.52 1.11 -2.76
CA GLU A 86 -19.45 0.03 -3.75
C GLU A 86 -19.06 -1.31 -3.12
N GLY A 87 -18.60 -1.31 -1.87
CA GLY A 87 -18.07 -2.51 -1.22
C GLY A 87 -16.83 -3.02 -1.95
N THR A 88 -15.90 -2.13 -2.29
CA THR A 88 -14.67 -2.49 -2.99
C THR A 88 -13.44 -2.07 -2.20
N VAL A 89 -12.34 -2.78 -2.40
CA VAL A 89 -11.03 -2.47 -1.84
C VAL A 89 -10.05 -2.31 -2.98
N ARG A 90 -9.27 -1.23 -2.94
CA ARG A 90 -8.21 -0.95 -3.91
C ARG A 90 -6.97 -0.42 -3.22
N HIS A 91 -5.88 -0.29 -3.97
CA HIS A 91 -4.67 0.36 -3.48
C HIS A 91 -4.87 1.86 -3.35
N GLN A 92 -4.30 2.46 -2.31
CA GLN A 92 -4.38 3.91 -2.11
C GLN A 92 -3.66 4.70 -3.22
N SER A 93 -2.67 4.08 -3.87
CA SER A 93 -1.98 4.67 -5.03
C SER A 93 -1.48 3.60 -6.02
N ARG A 94 -1.27 4.01 -7.28
CA ARG A 94 -0.62 3.16 -8.30
C ARG A 94 0.83 2.81 -7.95
N LEU A 95 1.51 3.70 -7.21
CA LEU A 95 2.88 3.45 -6.74
C LEU A 95 2.91 2.32 -5.71
N LEU A 96 1.95 2.31 -4.79
CA LEU A 96 1.79 1.23 -3.81
C LEU A 96 1.48 -0.09 -4.48
N TRP A 97 0.54 -0.11 -5.44
CA TRP A 97 0.25 -1.33 -6.20
C TRP A 97 1.49 -1.88 -6.90
N HIS A 98 2.25 -1.02 -7.58
CA HIS A 98 3.50 -1.42 -8.24
C HIS A 98 4.55 -1.93 -7.26
N THR A 99 4.63 -1.31 -6.08
CA THR A 99 5.58 -1.69 -5.05
C THR A 99 5.22 -3.03 -4.43
N ILE A 100 3.94 -3.24 -4.09
CA ILE A 100 3.42 -4.51 -3.56
C ILE A 100 3.67 -5.64 -4.54
N ARG A 101 3.37 -5.45 -5.83
CA ARG A 101 3.64 -6.47 -6.87
C ARG A 101 5.11 -6.88 -6.98
N LYS A 102 6.05 -5.99 -6.61
CA LYS A 102 7.49 -6.24 -6.65
C LYS A 102 8.06 -6.82 -5.35
N VAL A 103 7.44 -6.51 -4.21
CA VAL A 103 7.97 -6.83 -2.88
C VAL A 103 7.30 -8.07 -2.27
N VAL A 104 6.02 -8.27 -2.56
CA VAL A 104 5.18 -9.37 -2.07
C VAL A 104 4.97 -10.40 -3.18
#